data_AF-A0A7X3XKL9-F1
#
_entry.id   AF-A0A7X3XKL9-F1
#
_cell.length_a   1.000
_cell.length_b   1.000
_cell.length_c   1.000
_cell.angle_alpha   90.00
_cell.angle_beta   90.00
_cell.angle_gamma   90.00
#
_symmetry.space_group_name_H-M   'P 1'
#
loop_
_entity.id
_entity.type
_entity.pdbx_description
1 polymer ?
#
loop_
_entity_poly.entity_id
_entity_poly.type
_entity_poly.pdbx_seq_one_letter_code
_entity_poly.pdbx_strand_id
1 'polypeptide(L)'
;MLPHHYFTHQRQKILADNKVASIIFDTFDWLETQNRLEWICIMVMPDHIHTVIKLEEGQTLSKVLHSLKLFTARQINKHLS
;
A
#
# COMPACT_ATOMS: atom_id res chain seq x y z
N MET A 1 10.95 12.19 -2.75
CA MET A 1 11.11 10.80 -2.26
C MET A 1 10.76 10.80 -0.78
N LEU A 2 9.71 10.11 -0.36
CA LEU A 2 9.23 10.13 1.02
C LEU A 2 9.18 8.70 1.58
N PRO A 3 9.94 8.37 2.65
CA PRO A 3 9.78 7.10 3.35
C PRO A 3 8.49 7.11 4.17
N HIS A 4 7.67 6.06 4.07
CA HIS A 4 6.44 5.95 4.83
C HIS A 4 6.14 4.51 5.28
N HIS A 5 5.61 4.39 6.50
CA HIS A 5 5.26 3.11 7.12
C HIS A 5 3.80 3.14 7.57
N TYR A 6 3.06 2.04 7.39
CA TYR A 6 1.77 1.88 8.04
C TYR A 6 1.55 0.43 8.51
N PHE A 7 0.88 0.31 9.66
CA PHE A 7 0.70 -0.94 10.40
C PHE A 7 -0.72 -1.48 10.25
N THR A 8 -0.86 -2.80 10.33
CA THR A 8 -2.14 -3.48 10.44
C THR A 8 -2.77 -3.20 11.81
N HIS A 9 -4.09 -3.40 11.92
CA HIS A 9 -4.79 -3.24 13.19
C HIS A 9 -4.20 -4.21 14.23
N GLN A 10 -3.86 -3.70 15.42
CA GLN A 10 -3.21 -4.47 16.49
C GLN A 10 -1.95 -5.24 16.07
N ARG A 11 -1.25 -4.82 15.00
CA ARG A 11 -0.08 -5.53 14.44
C ARG A 11 -0.36 -7.00 14.10
N GLN A 12 -1.57 -7.31 13.66
CA GLN A 12 -1.88 -8.62 13.13
C GLN A 12 -0.99 -8.96 11.93
N LYS A 13 -0.49 -10.19 11.89
CA LYS A 13 0.45 -10.66 10.86
C LYS A 13 -0.23 -11.06 9.53
N ILE A 14 -1.29 -10.36 9.15
CA ILE A 14 -2.11 -10.70 7.97
C ILE A 14 -1.37 -10.49 6.64
N LEU A 15 -0.33 -9.65 6.62
CA LEU A 15 0.47 -9.42 5.42
C LEU A 15 1.48 -10.53 5.15
N ALA A 16 1.58 -11.55 6.03
CA ALA A 16 2.36 -12.76 5.77
C ALA A 16 1.68 -13.70 4.76
N ASP A 17 0.38 -13.50 4.46
CA ASP A 17 -0.29 -14.21 3.38
C ASP A 17 0.14 -13.60 2.02
N ASN A 18 0.74 -14.42 1.15
CA ASN A 18 1.18 -14.00 -0.17
C ASN A 18 0.05 -13.40 -1.03
N LYS A 19 -1.20 -13.82 -0.83
CA LYS A 19 -2.35 -13.21 -1.53
C LYS A 19 -2.62 -11.79 -1.02
N VAL A 20 -2.47 -11.56 0.27
CA VAL A 20 -2.56 -10.22 0.86
C VAL A 20 -1.41 -9.34 0.37
N ALA A 21 -0.19 -9.89 0.28
CA ALA A 21 0.94 -9.16 -0.29
C ALA A 21 0.71 -8.78 -1.76
N SER A 22 0.14 -9.66 -2.59
CA SER A 22 -0.17 -9.34 -4.00
C SER A 22 -1.13 -8.16 -4.11
N ILE A 23 -2.18 -8.11 -3.27
CA ILE A 23 -3.12 -6.99 -3.24
C ILE A 23 -2.39 -5.65 -3.02
N ILE A 24 -1.34 -5.62 -2.19
CA ILE A 24 -0.53 -4.42 -1.99
C ILE A 24 0.19 -4.04 -3.28
N PHE A 25 0.94 -4.96 -3.88
CA PHE A 25 1.69 -4.70 -5.13
C PHE A 25 0.77 -4.29 -6.28
N ASP A 26 -0.34 -5.01 -6.50
CA ASP A 26 -1.34 -4.70 -7.52
C ASP A 26 -1.92 -3.28 -7.34
N THR A 27 -2.05 -2.83 -6.08
CA THR A 27 -2.51 -1.46 -5.79
C THR A 27 -1.45 -0.43 -6.15
N PHE A 28 -0.17 -0.70 -5.89
CA PHE A 28 0.92 0.20 -6.25
C PHE A 28 1.12 0.30 -7.76
N ASP A 29 1.07 -0.84 -8.46
CA ASP A 29 1.10 -0.89 -9.92
C ASP A 29 -0.07 -0.07 -10.49
N TRP A 30 -1.27 -0.23 -9.95
CA TRP A 30 -2.40 0.58 -10.36
C TRP A 30 -2.16 2.08 -10.11
N LEU A 31 -1.68 2.48 -8.92
CA LEU A 31 -1.39 3.89 -8.62
C LEU A 31 -0.35 4.50 -9.57
N GLU A 32 0.65 3.71 -9.97
CA GLU A 32 1.66 4.10 -10.95
C GLU A 32 1.07 4.25 -12.36
N THR A 33 0.29 3.27 -12.83
CA THR A 33 -0.39 3.38 -14.15
C THR A 33 -1.37 4.56 -14.23
N GLN A 34 -1.89 5.02 -13.09
CA GLN A 34 -2.75 6.21 -13.02
C GLN A 34 -1.96 7.52 -12.89
N ASN A 35 -0.63 7.51 -13.03
CA ASN A 35 0.26 8.67 -12.82
C ASN A 35 0.01 9.37 -11.48
N ARG A 36 -0.21 8.60 -10.41
CA ARG A 36 -0.43 9.15 -9.06
C ARG A 36 0.84 9.14 -8.22
N LEU A 37 1.74 8.21 -8.50
CA LEU A 37 3.04 8.09 -7.87
C LEU A 37 3.97 7.26 -8.77
N GLU A 38 5.25 7.35 -8.51
CA GLU A 38 6.29 6.41 -8.93
C GLU A 38 6.79 5.68 -7.67
N TRP A 39 6.81 4.36 -7.67
CA TRP A 39 7.28 3.58 -6.51
C TRP A 39 8.68 3.03 -6.76
N ILE A 40 9.58 3.32 -5.83
CA ILE A 40 11.01 2.99 -5.97
C ILE A 40 11.33 1.70 -5.22
N CYS A 41 10.71 1.52 -4.05
CA CYS A 41 10.83 0.32 -3.26
C CYS A 41 9.61 0.14 -2.36
N ILE A 42 9.15 -1.11 -2.25
CA ILE A 42 8.12 -1.54 -1.30
C ILE A 42 8.63 -2.80 -0.61
N MET A 43 8.59 -2.80 0.73
CA MET A 43 8.81 -3.99 1.54
C MET A 43 7.54 -4.30 2.33
N VAL A 44 7.06 -5.54 2.18
CA VAL A 44 5.92 -6.05 2.94
C VAL A 44 6.47 -6.87 4.11
N MET A 45 6.28 -6.37 5.32
CA MET A 45 6.53 -7.09 6.57
C MET A 45 5.23 -7.76 7.02
N PRO A 46 5.25 -8.79 7.88
CA PRO A 46 4.03 -9.50 8.29
C PRO A 46 2.90 -8.61 8.82
N ASP A 47 3.21 -7.51 9.50
CA ASP A 47 2.26 -6.61 10.18
C ASP A 47 2.31 -5.15 9.70
N HIS A 48 3.17 -4.81 8.74
CA HIS A 48 3.27 -3.45 8.19
C HIS A 48 3.96 -3.44 6.84
N ILE A 49 3.91 -2.29 6.15
CA ILE A 49 4.73 -2.09 4.95
C ILE A 49 5.62 -0.87 5.08
N HIS A 50 6.75 -0.91 4.38
CA HIS A 50 7.66 0.22 4.15
C HIS A 50 7.66 0.57 2.68
N THR A 51 7.52 1.86 2.38
CA THR A 51 7.48 2.30 0.98
C THR A 51 8.32 3.54 0.79
N VAL A 52 9.01 3.59 -0.33
CA VAL A 52 9.69 4.78 -0.81
C VAL A 52 9.09 5.16 -2.15
N ILE A 53 8.37 6.28 -2.17
CA ILE A 53 7.64 6.75 -3.35
C ILE A 53 8.03 8.19 -3.70
N LYS A 54 7.78 8.53 -4.96
CA LYS A 54 7.75 9.89 -5.48
C LYS A 54 6.32 10.19 -5.91
N LEU A 55 5.82 11.36 -5.54
CA LEU A 55 4.47 11.78 -5.89
C LEU A 55 4.50 12.50 -7.23
N GLU A 56 3.51 12.22 -8.06
CA GLU A 56 3.31 12.93 -9.33
C GLU A 56 2.61 14.29 -9.11
N GLU A 57 2.62 15.12 -10.15
CA GLU A 57 2.08 16.48 -10.09
C GLU A 57 0.60 16.50 -9.65
N GLY A 58 0.24 17.45 -8.78
CA GLY A 58 -1.12 17.59 -8.25
C GLY A 58 -1.51 16.54 -7.19
N GLN A 59 -0.66 15.55 -6.90
CA GLN A 59 -0.89 14.59 -5.82
C GLN A 59 -0.31 15.07 -4.50
N THR A 60 -0.94 14.64 -3.41
CA THR A 60 -0.41 14.81 -2.06
C THR A 60 -0.25 13.45 -1.41
N LEU A 61 0.72 13.34 -0.49
CA LEU A 61 0.97 12.10 0.22
C LEU A 61 -0.30 11.60 0.93
N SER A 62 -1.03 12.51 1.58
CA SER A 62 -2.28 12.18 2.29
C SER A 62 -3.34 11.59 1.35
N LYS A 63 -3.54 12.16 0.16
CA LYS A 63 -4.51 11.65 -0.82
C LYS A 63 -4.14 10.25 -1.31
N VAL A 64 -2.87 10.04 -1.64
CA VAL A 64 -2.36 8.74 -2.11
C VAL A 64 -2.48 7.69 -1.01
N LEU A 65 -2.00 7.98 0.20
CA LEU A 65 -2.07 7.06 1.32
C LEU A 65 -3.51 6.74 1.75
N HIS A 66 -4.42 7.71 1.67
CA HIS A 66 -5.83 7.49 1.94
C HIS A 66 -6.43 6.50 0.92
N SER A 67 -6.18 6.71 -0.38
CA SER A 67 -6.63 5.77 -1.43
C SER A 67 -6.03 4.38 -1.22
N LEU A 68 -4.73 4.29 -0.97
CA LEU A 68 -4.01 3.04 -0.75
C LEU A 68 -4.60 2.26 0.43
N LYS A 69 -4.70 2.88 1.61
CA LYS A 69 -5.22 2.23 2.83
C LYS A 69 -6.67 1.80 2.65
N LEU A 70 -7.51 2.66 2.08
CA LEU A 70 -8.93 2.35 1.90
C LEU A 70 -9.12 1.17 0.94
N PHE A 71 -8.43 1.18 -0.21
CA PHE A 71 -8.58 0.13 -1.21
C PHE A 71 -8.00 -1.20 -0.70
N THR A 72 -6.77 -1.19 -0.20
CA THR A 72 -6.11 -2.41 0.30
C THR A 72 -6.88 -3.01 1.47
N ALA A 73 -7.35 -2.21 2.44
CA ALA A 73 -8.16 -2.73 3.55
C ALA A 73 -9.45 -3.42 3.07
N ARG A 74 -10.14 -2.85 2.06
CA ARG A 74 -11.35 -3.47 1.49
C ARG A 74 -11.06 -4.80 0.81
N GLN A 75 -10.02 -4.87 -0.01
CA GLN A 75 -9.65 -6.10 -0.72
C GLN A 75 -9.15 -7.19 0.25
N ILE A 76 -8.32 -6.81 1.22
CA ILE A 76 -7.81 -7.72 2.24
C ILE A 76 -8.96 -8.28 3.08
N ASN A 77 -9.87 -7.43 3.56
CA ASN A 77 -11.02 -7.90 4.33
C ASN A 77 -11.92 -8.83 3.52
N LYS A 78 -12.10 -8.57 2.22
CA LYS A 78 -12.85 -9.46 1.32
C LYS A 78 -12.18 -10.83 1.16
N HIS A 79 -10.84 -10.88 1.13
CA HIS A 79 -10.07 -12.13 1.05
C HIS A 79 -10.06 -12.92 2.37
N LEU A 80 -10.14 -12.22 3.50
CA LEU A 80 -10.16 -12.84 4.84
C LEU A 80 -11.57 -13.23 5.34
N SER A 81 -12.62 -12.87 4.61
CA SER A 81 -14.03 -13.22 4.91
C SER A 81 -14.38 -14.59 4.36
#